data_AF-B0CDR6-F1
#
_entry.id   AF-B0CDR6-F1
#
_cell.length_a   1.000
_cell.length_b   1.000
_cell.length_c   1.000
_cell.angle_alpha   90.00
_cell.angle_beta   90.00
_cell.angle_gamma   90.00
#
_symmetry.space_group_name_H-M   'P 1'
#
loop_
_entity.id
_entity.type
_entity.pdbx_description
1 polymer ?
#
loop_
_entity_poly.entity_id
_entity_poly.type
_entity_poly.pdbx_seq_one_letter_code
_entity_poly.pdbx_strand_id
1 'polypeptide(L)'
;MELVLENFLGQPSGTIDGLGNGNATQGSAIKQTFSASAGQTVTLDWNFLTNEATPNTPFNDFAFVSVLPLGGTSTLADTNLRFPLLGNNARFNGETGYNTFSYEIPTTGTYTLGLGVVDVGDRIVSSGLLVDNVNVGTNGSFETGDFLGWETIGNTSVADSTFGIEPTDGNSQAYLESVPEPSTILGSMMVLGVGTLLKRTAKRQSGSVKERIG
;
A
#
# COMPACT_ATOMS: atom_id res chain seq x y z
N MET A 1 0.59 15.74 1.19
CA MET A 1 0.61 14.27 1.07
C MET A 1 -0.80 13.74 1.02
N GLU A 2 -1.64 14.09 1.99
CA GLU A 2 -3.07 13.72 2.04
C GLU A 2 -3.78 13.85 0.67
N LEU A 3 -3.77 15.06 0.08
CA LEU A 3 -4.38 15.27 -1.25
C LEU A 3 -3.83 14.33 -2.35
N VAL A 4 -2.57 13.91 -2.25
CA VAL A 4 -1.97 12.95 -3.21
C VAL A 4 -2.51 11.54 -2.95
N LEU A 5 -2.63 11.11 -1.69
CA LEU A 5 -3.27 9.84 -1.33
C LEU A 5 -4.74 9.81 -1.74
N GLU A 6 -5.48 10.89 -1.47
CA GLU A 6 -6.90 10.99 -1.84
C GLU A 6 -7.10 10.93 -3.35
N ASN A 7 -6.30 11.69 -4.11
CA ASN A 7 -6.32 11.63 -5.57
C ASN A 7 -5.94 10.24 -6.09
N PHE A 8 -4.94 9.60 -5.49
CA PHE A 8 -4.55 8.23 -5.83
C PHE A 8 -5.70 7.25 -5.61
N LEU A 9 -6.40 7.35 -4.47
CA LEU A 9 -7.54 6.50 -4.11
C LEU A 9 -8.84 6.86 -4.85
N GLY A 10 -8.89 7.99 -5.56
CA GLY A 10 -10.12 8.50 -6.18
C GLY A 10 -11.12 9.07 -5.17
N GLN A 11 -10.64 9.51 -4.01
CA GLN A 11 -11.44 10.08 -2.93
C GLN A 11 -11.59 11.60 -3.09
N PRO A 12 -12.72 12.20 -2.64
CA PRO A 12 -12.82 13.64 -2.46
C PRO A 12 -11.77 14.18 -1.49
N SER A 13 -11.37 15.44 -1.67
CA SER A 13 -10.39 16.06 -0.77
C SER A 13 -10.93 16.21 0.66
N GLY A 14 -10.11 15.92 1.67
CA GLY A 14 -10.44 15.95 3.10
C GLY A 14 -11.22 14.73 3.59
N THR A 15 -11.34 13.68 2.78
CA THR A 15 -11.97 12.41 3.18
C THR A 15 -11.13 11.69 4.23
N ILE A 16 -9.80 11.72 4.11
CA ILE A 16 -8.91 11.03 5.05
C ILE A 16 -8.90 11.75 6.41
N ASP A 17 -8.70 13.07 6.43
CA ASP A 17 -8.83 13.87 7.65
C ASP A 17 -10.24 13.79 8.25
N GLY A 18 -11.25 13.66 7.39
CA GLY A 18 -12.66 13.48 7.74
C GLY A 18 -12.98 12.20 8.52
N LEU A 19 -12.05 11.25 8.63
CA LEU A 19 -12.19 10.07 9.49
C LEU A 19 -12.12 10.40 10.99
N GLY A 20 -11.65 11.59 11.35
CA GLY A 20 -11.68 12.08 12.73
C GLY A 20 -10.51 11.63 13.61
N ASN A 21 -9.47 11.02 13.02
CA ASN A 21 -8.25 10.63 13.73
C ASN A 21 -7.22 11.76 13.82
N GLY A 22 -7.49 12.92 13.24
CA GLY A 22 -6.56 14.03 13.11
C GLY A 22 -6.05 14.18 11.69
N ASN A 23 -5.19 15.17 11.47
CA ASN A 23 -4.75 15.53 10.12
C ASN A 23 -3.63 14.59 9.65
N ALA A 24 -3.86 13.86 8.56
CA ALA A 24 -2.90 12.96 7.97
C ALA A 24 -1.73 13.73 7.34
N THR A 25 -0.51 13.47 7.79
CA THR A 25 0.66 14.23 7.35
C THR A 25 1.50 13.48 6.30
N GLN A 26 1.56 12.15 6.40
CA GLN A 26 2.29 11.21 5.54
C GLN A 26 1.58 9.86 5.50
N GLY A 27 1.88 9.03 4.50
CA GLY A 27 1.28 7.71 4.41
C GLY A 27 1.53 7.00 3.10
N SER A 28 1.08 5.76 3.07
CA SER A 28 1.17 4.86 1.92
C SER A 28 -0.19 4.23 1.66
N ALA A 29 -0.45 3.88 0.41
CA ALA A 29 -1.68 3.21 0.03
C ALA A 29 -1.49 2.25 -1.13
N ILE A 30 -2.32 1.22 -1.16
CA ILE A 30 -2.51 0.33 -2.31
C ILE A 30 -3.96 0.35 -2.73
N LYS A 31 -4.23 0.13 -4.03
CA LYS A 31 -5.60 -0.03 -4.52
C LYS A 31 -5.67 -1.02 -5.67
N GLN A 32 -6.85 -1.60 -5.86
CA GLN A 32 -7.17 -2.39 -7.03
C GLN A 32 -8.65 -2.23 -7.39
N THR A 33 -8.92 -2.26 -8.69
CA THR A 33 -10.28 -2.32 -9.23
C THR A 33 -10.71 -3.75 -9.50
N PHE A 34 -11.92 -4.11 -9.12
CA PHE A 34 -12.52 -5.43 -9.33
C PHE A 34 -13.99 -5.31 -9.72
N SER A 35 -14.53 -6.36 -10.33
CA SER A 35 -15.97 -6.49 -10.56
C SER A 35 -16.58 -7.40 -9.52
N ALA A 36 -17.75 -7.04 -9.00
CA ALA A 36 -18.49 -7.85 -8.04
C ALA A 36 -19.99 -7.84 -8.29
N SER A 37 -20.66 -8.90 -7.86
CA SER A 37 -22.12 -9.03 -7.95
C SER A 37 -22.80 -8.57 -6.66
N ALA A 38 -24.04 -8.10 -6.76
CA ALA A 38 -24.85 -7.84 -5.57
C ALA A 38 -24.93 -9.09 -4.69
N GLY A 39 -24.75 -8.93 -3.37
CA GLY A 39 -24.69 -10.01 -2.38
C GLY A 39 -23.32 -10.69 -2.26
N GLN A 40 -22.33 -10.35 -3.11
CA GLN A 40 -20.96 -10.82 -2.91
C GLN A 40 -20.32 -10.13 -1.72
N THR A 41 -19.63 -10.88 -0.86
CA THR A 41 -18.87 -10.31 0.26
C THR A 41 -17.41 -10.09 -0.14
N VAL A 42 -16.90 -8.87 0.09
CA VAL A 42 -15.47 -8.54 0.05
C VAL A 42 -14.89 -8.79 1.44
N THR A 43 -13.82 -9.57 1.52
CA THR A 43 -13.08 -9.85 2.76
C THR A 43 -11.59 -9.66 2.54
N LEU A 44 -10.89 -9.27 3.61
CA LEU A 44 -9.44 -9.24 3.70
C LEU A 44 -9.04 -9.32 5.16
N ASP A 45 -7.83 -9.84 5.40
CA ASP A 45 -7.19 -9.81 6.70
C ASP A 45 -6.21 -8.65 6.77
N TRP A 46 -6.16 -7.99 7.92
CA TRP A 46 -5.31 -6.83 8.14
C TRP A 46 -4.74 -6.83 9.56
N ASN A 47 -3.54 -6.29 9.70
CA ASN A 47 -2.88 -6.12 10.99
C ASN A 47 -2.18 -4.76 11.05
N PHE A 48 -2.60 -3.91 11.99
CA PHE A 48 -2.03 -2.58 12.18
C PHE A 48 -0.85 -2.65 13.14
N LEU A 49 0.26 -2.06 12.74
CA LEU A 49 1.55 -2.06 13.43
C LEU A 49 1.90 -0.63 13.81
N THR A 50 2.53 -0.42 14.96
CA THR A 50 2.99 0.92 15.32
C THR A 50 4.21 0.91 16.24
N ASN A 51 5.05 1.94 16.08
CA ASN A 51 6.10 2.30 17.03
C ASN A 51 5.70 3.46 17.94
N GLU A 52 4.51 4.04 17.72
CA GLU A 52 3.96 5.08 18.59
C GLU A 52 3.67 4.55 19.99
N ALA A 53 3.58 5.48 20.94
CA ALA A 53 2.95 5.16 22.22
C ALA A 53 1.48 4.76 21.97
N THR A 54 0.96 3.81 22.75
CA THR A 54 -0.44 3.36 22.62
C THR A 54 -1.09 3.35 24.01
N PRO A 55 -2.13 4.15 24.30
CA PRO A 55 -2.78 5.13 23.40
C PRO A 55 -1.95 6.39 23.14
N ASN A 56 -2.17 7.06 21.99
CA ASN A 56 -1.58 8.35 21.65
C ASN A 56 -2.57 9.25 20.88
N THR A 57 -3.06 10.29 21.54
CA THR A 57 -4.05 11.21 20.95
C THR A 57 -3.43 12.29 20.07
N PRO A 58 -2.29 12.92 20.41
CA PRO A 58 -1.64 13.88 19.52
C PRO A 58 -1.10 13.28 18.21
N PHE A 59 -0.69 12.02 18.24
CA PHE A 59 -0.13 11.27 17.10
C PHE A 59 -0.96 10.00 16.87
N ASN A 60 -2.24 10.21 16.55
CA ASN A 60 -3.20 9.13 16.36
C ASN A 60 -3.10 8.54 14.94
N ASP A 61 -1.95 7.96 14.61
CA ASP A 61 -1.75 7.29 13.32
C ASP A 61 -2.82 6.23 13.11
N PHE A 62 -3.19 6.01 11.86
CA PHE A 62 -4.28 5.10 11.57
C PHE A 62 -4.14 4.39 10.23
N ALA A 63 -4.69 3.18 10.19
CA ALA A 63 -4.95 2.44 8.98
C ALA A 63 -6.42 2.59 8.56
N PHE A 64 -6.67 2.57 7.26
CA PHE A 64 -8.01 2.71 6.71
C PHE A 64 -8.24 1.80 5.49
N VAL A 65 -9.51 1.59 5.20
CA VAL A 65 -10.02 0.88 4.02
C VAL A 65 -11.04 1.76 3.30
N SER A 66 -11.13 1.64 1.98
CA SER A 66 -12.13 2.29 1.16
C SER A 66 -12.67 1.36 0.10
N VAL A 67 -13.99 1.42 -0.15
CA VAL A 67 -14.64 0.69 -1.25
C VAL A 67 -15.49 1.66 -2.06
N LEU A 68 -14.96 2.12 -3.19
CA LEU A 68 -15.64 3.08 -4.06
C LEU A 68 -16.43 2.38 -5.18
N PRO A 69 -17.61 2.90 -5.61
CA PRO A 69 -18.21 4.18 -5.20
C PRO A 69 -19.18 4.07 -4.01
N LEU A 70 -19.13 3.00 -3.21
CA LEU A 70 -20.16 2.68 -2.21
C LEU A 70 -20.20 3.63 -0.99
N GLY A 71 -19.34 4.64 -0.96
CA GLY A 71 -19.46 5.76 -0.03
C GLY A 71 -18.89 5.46 1.35
N GLY A 72 -17.63 5.06 1.44
CA GLY A 72 -16.94 5.10 2.73
C GLY A 72 -15.49 4.71 2.65
N THR A 73 -14.63 5.65 2.99
CA THR A 73 -13.38 5.33 3.67
C THR A 73 -13.72 5.12 5.14
N SER A 74 -13.15 4.10 5.78
CA SER A 74 -13.35 3.79 7.19
C SER A 74 -12.01 3.49 7.85
N THR A 75 -11.83 3.94 9.08
CA THR A 75 -10.72 3.54 9.94
C THR A 75 -10.78 2.04 10.21
N LEU A 76 -9.68 1.32 9.98
CA LEU A 76 -9.49 -0.06 10.42
C LEU A 76 -9.00 -0.10 11.86
N ALA A 77 -7.95 0.68 12.13
CA ALA A 77 -7.30 0.80 13.43
C ALA A 77 -6.60 2.14 13.56
N ASP A 78 -6.37 2.54 14.81
CA ASP A 78 -5.59 3.72 15.18
C ASP A 78 -4.73 3.44 16.42
N THR A 79 -3.81 4.34 16.77
CA THR A 79 -2.90 4.15 17.91
C THR A 79 -3.59 4.23 19.28
N ASN A 80 -4.88 4.60 19.34
CA ASN A 80 -5.71 4.55 20.55
C ASN A 80 -6.45 3.23 20.75
N LEU A 81 -6.34 2.28 19.80
CA LEU A 81 -6.83 0.91 19.98
C LEU A 81 -6.00 0.10 20.99
N ARG A 82 -6.42 -1.15 21.21
CA ARG A 82 -5.74 -2.13 22.07
C ARG A 82 -4.68 -2.90 21.28
N PHE A 83 -3.44 -2.86 21.76
CA PHE A 83 -2.29 -3.60 21.21
C PHE A 83 -1.91 -4.74 22.16
N PRO A 84 -2.35 -6.00 21.90
CA PRO A 84 -1.91 -7.15 22.67
C PRO A 84 -0.38 -7.34 22.56
N LEU A 85 0.23 -7.89 23.61
CA LEU A 85 1.62 -8.36 23.54
C LEU A 85 1.66 -9.61 22.67
N LEU A 86 1.90 -9.42 21.39
CA LEU A 86 2.13 -10.48 20.42
C LEU A 86 3.64 -10.61 20.21
N GLY A 87 4.15 -11.84 20.27
CA GLY A 87 5.56 -12.11 20.09
C GLY A 87 5.95 -12.15 18.61
N ASN A 88 7.25 -11.95 18.33
CA ASN A 88 7.93 -12.11 17.04
C ASN A 88 7.95 -10.93 16.05
N ASN A 89 7.40 -9.76 16.36
CA ASN A 89 7.68 -8.57 15.55
C ASN A 89 8.94 -7.84 16.03
N ALA A 90 10.01 -7.87 15.23
CA ALA A 90 11.25 -7.15 15.55
C ALA A 90 11.27 -5.68 15.07
N ARG A 91 10.27 -5.27 14.28
CA ARG A 91 10.23 -3.96 13.59
C ARG A 91 9.28 -2.97 14.25
N PHE A 92 8.23 -3.45 14.91
CA PHE A 92 7.23 -2.62 15.57
C PHE A 92 7.04 -3.01 17.03
N ASN A 93 6.88 -2.00 17.89
CA ASN A 93 6.66 -2.17 19.33
C ASN A 93 5.25 -2.66 19.68
N GLY A 94 4.28 -2.46 18.79
CA GLY A 94 2.90 -2.89 18.97
C GLY A 94 2.26 -3.35 17.67
N GLU A 95 1.35 -4.31 17.79
CA GLU A 95 0.47 -4.74 16.71
C GLU A 95 -0.93 -5.09 17.23
N THR A 96 -1.95 -5.02 16.37
CA THR A 96 -3.32 -5.39 16.71
C THR A 96 -3.55 -6.91 16.66
N GLY A 97 -2.66 -7.63 15.99
CA GLY A 97 -2.93 -8.96 15.43
C GLY A 97 -3.85 -8.85 14.22
N TYR A 98 -4.00 -9.96 13.48
CA TYR A 98 -4.91 -9.99 12.33
C TYR A 98 -6.36 -9.85 12.76
N ASN A 99 -7.04 -8.94 12.07
CA ASN A 99 -8.47 -8.76 12.09
C ASN A 99 -8.99 -8.87 10.65
N THR A 100 -10.28 -9.15 10.48
CA THR A 100 -10.88 -9.32 9.16
C THR A 100 -11.82 -8.15 8.88
N PHE A 101 -11.62 -7.47 7.74
CA PHE A 101 -12.63 -6.59 7.19
C PHE A 101 -13.60 -7.40 6.34
N SER A 102 -14.89 -7.06 6.40
CA SER A 102 -15.95 -7.74 5.64
C SER A 102 -17.02 -6.74 5.22
N TYR A 103 -17.40 -6.76 3.94
CA TYR A 103 -18.41 -5.87 3.39
C TYR A 103 -19.21 -6.54 2.26
N GLU A 104 -20.54 -6.48 2.32
CA GLU A 104 -21.43 -7.03 1.30
C GLU A 104 -21.71 -5.99 0.20
N ILE A 105 -21.44 -6.37 -1.04
CA ILE A 105 -21.67 -5.54 -2.23
C ILE A 105 -23.19 -5.37 -2.47
N PRO A 106 -23.74 -4.14 -2.43
CA PRO A 106 -25.18 -3.94 -2.51
C PRO A 106 -25.71 -4.01 -3.95
N THR A 107 -24.86 -3.73 -4.94
CA THR A 107 -25.24 -3.67 -6.35
C THR A 107 -24.18 -4.33 -7.23
N THR A 108 -24.57 -5.00 -8.31
CA THR A 108 -23.60 -5.53 -9.26
C THR A 108 -22.89 -4.37 -9.97
N GLY A 109 -21.57 -4.39 -9.99
CA GLY A 109 -20.79 -3.31 -10.57
C GLY A 109 -19.29 -3.49 -10.47
N THR A 110 -18.58 -2.42 -10.79
CA THR A 110 -17.13 -2.30 -10.66
C THR A 110 -16.81 -1.43 -9.45
N TYR A 111 -15.86 -1.91 -8.64
CA TYR A 111 -15.48 -1.31 -7.38
C TYR A 111 -13.97 -1.12 -7.32
N THR A 112 -13.53 -0.13 -6.54
CA THR A 112 -12.12 0.03 -6.19
C THR A 112 -11.95 -0.15 -4.69
N LEU A 113 -11.17 -1.17 -4.31
CA LEU A 113 -10.71 -1.37 -2.94
C LEU A 113 -9.41 -0.58 -2.78
N GLY A 114 -9.36 0.30 -1.78
CA GLY A 114 -8.15 1.02 -1.39
C GLY A 114 -7.85 0.79 0.08
N LEU A 115 -6.58 0.60 0.41
CA LEU A 115 -6.09 0.36 1.77
C LEU A 115 -4.90 1.28 2.02
N GLY A 116 -4.78 1.85 3.21
CA GLY A 116 -3.68 2.74 3.51
C GLY A 116 -3.39 2.87 4.99
N VAL A 117 -2.22 3.43 5.28
CA VAL A 117 -1.74 3.78 6.62
C VAL A 117 -1.15 5.18 6.58
N VAL A 118 -1.45 6.00 7.59
CA VAL A 118 -1.03 7.40 7.66
C VAL A 118 -0.52 7.78 9.05
N ASP A 119 0.48 8.66 9.06
CA ASP A 119 0.92 9.38 10.26
C ASP A 119 0.00 10.57 10.53
N VAL A 120 -0.25 10.85 11.81
CA VAL A 120 -0.98 12.03 12.27
C VAL A 120 -0.07 12.91 13.12
N GLY A 121 -0.14 14.24 12.90
CA GLY A 121 0.56 15.22 13.74
C GLY A 121 2.05 15.38 13.40
N ASP A 122 2.86 14.33 13.53
CA ASP A 122 4.27 14.31 13.12
C ASP A 122 4.57 13.27 12.02
N ARG A 123 5.85 13.00 11.82
CA ARG A 123 6.45 12.27 10.67
C ARG A 123 7.63 11.39 11.10
N ILE A 124 7.79 11.18 12.40
CA ILE A 124 9.05 10.69 12.99
C ILE A 124 8.90 9.23 13.40
N VAL A 125 7.75 8.88 14.00
CA VAL A 125 7.49 7.53 14.48
C VAL A 125 6.59 6.82 13.48
N SER A 126 7.03 5.66 13.00
CA SER A 126 6.32 4.98 11.91
C SER A 126 5.25 4.03 12.42
N SER A 127 4.18 3.98 11.63
CA SER A 127 3.12 2.99 11.70
C SER A 127 3.08 2.18 10.40
N GLY A 128 2.52 0.97 10.48
CA GLY A 128 2.51 0.02 9.37
C GLY A 128 1.17 -0.71 9.26
N LEU A 129 0.91 -1.24 8.07
CA LEU A 129 -0.26 -2.07 7.80
C LEU A 129 0.18 -3.29 7.01
N LEU A 130 -0.13 -4.46 7.55
CA LEU A 130 -0.09 -5.72 6.82
C LEU A 130 -1.48 -6.02 6.28
N VAL A 131 -1.56 -6.48 5.03
CA VAL A 131 -2.80 -6.89 4.35
C VAL A 131 -2.58 -8.21 3.66
N ASP A 132 -3.52 -9.12 3.84
CA ASP A 132 -3.50 -10.43 3.20
C ASP A 132 -4.92 -10.95 2.92
N ASN A 133 -5.03 -12.06 2.18
CA ASN A 133 -6.27 -12.83 1.98
C ASN A 133 -7.43 -11.98 1.41
N VAL A 134 -7.11 -11.06 0.48
CA VAL A 134 -8.13 -10.26 -0.22
C VAL A 134 -8.88 -11.17 -1.19
N ASN A 135 -10.17 -11.40 -0.97
CA ASN A 135 -10.94 -12.40 -1.73
C ASN A 135 -11.46 -11.91 -3.10
N VAL A 136 -11.05 -10.71 -3.54
CA VAL A 136 -11.47 -10.08 -4.79
C VAL A 136 -10.28 -9.56 -5.58
N GLY A 137 -10.51 -9.34 -6.88
CA GLY A 137 -9.47 -8.85 -7.78
C GLY A 137 -8.45 -9.94 -8.14
N THR A 138 -7.23 -9.50 -8.40
CA THR A 138 -6.08 -10.30 -8.80
C THR A 138 -5.03 -10.24 -7.70
N ASN A 139 -4.33 -11.36 -7.45
CA ASN A 139 -3.20 -11.40 -6.51
C ASN A 139 -3.58 -10.88 -5.12
N GLY A 140 -4.71 -11.33 -4.58
CA GLY A 140 -5.26 -10.84 -3.32
C GLY A 140 -4.45 -11.22 -2.07
N SER A 141 -3.62 -12.25 -2.18
CA SER A 141 -2.68 -12.71 -1.15
C SER A 141 -1.22 -12.49 -1.58
N PHE A 142 -0.97 -11.68 -2.61
CA PHE A 142 0.38 -11.22 -3.00
C PHE A 142 1.42 -12.32 -3.35
N GLU A 143 0.99 -13.55 -3.60
CA GLU A 143 1.84 -14.73 -3.87
C GLU A 143 2.71 -14.66 -5.15
N THR A 144 2.50 -13.64 -5.98
CA THR A 144 3.38 -13.35 -7.12
C THR A 144 4.70 -12.70 -6.70
N GLY A 145 4.83 -12.29 -5.43
CA GLY A 145 6.00 -11.58 -4.90
C GLY A 145 6.06 -10.11 -5.30
N ASP A 146 5.01 -9.59 -5.94
CA ASP A 146 4.86 -8.19 -6.31
C ASP A 146 3.40 -7.72 -6.20
N PHE A 147 3.14 -6.48 -6.62
CA PHE A 147 1.83 -5.85 -6.63
C PHE A 147 1.09 -6.03 -7.97
N LEU A 148 1.29 -7.13 -8.71
CA LEU A 148 0.56 -7.37 -9.96
C LEU A 148 -0.96 -7.29 -9.73
N GLY A 149 -1.64 -6.43 -10.49
CA GLY A 149 -3.08 -6.16 -10.33
C GLY A 149 -3.41 -5.04 -9.33
N TRP A 150 -2.43 -4.56 -8.57
CA TRP A 150 -2.54 -3.45 -7.64
C TRP A 150 -1.77 -2.23 -8.14
N GLU A 151 -2.27 -1.05 -7.83
CA GLU A 151 -1.51 0.20 -7.89
C GLU A 151 -1.02 0.53 -6.47
N THR A 152 0.12 1.20 -6.35
CA THR A 152 0.68 1.61 -5.06
C THR A 152 1.15 3.06 -5.05
N ILE A 153 1.19 3.66 -3.86
CA ILE A 153 1.81 4.96 -3.58
C ILE A 153 2.46 4.93 -2.19
N GLY A 154 3.58 5.65 -2.04
CA GLY A 154 4.36 5.68 -0.81
C GLY A 154 5.27 4.44 -0.66
N ASN A 155 5.62 4.13 0.59
CA ASN A 155 6.43 2.97 0.95
C ASN A 155 5.58 1.71 1.06
N THR A 156 5.67 0.87 0.02
CA THR A 156 4.93 -0.39 -0.08
C THR A 156 5.88 -1.50 -0.54
N SER A 157 5.71 -2.71 0.02
CA SER A 157 6.47 -3.90 -0.37
C SER A 157 5.65 -5.16 -0.13
N VAL A 158 6.07 -6.28 -0.73
CA VAL A 158 5.56 -7.60 -0.38
C VAL A 158 6.48 -8.21 0.68
N ALA A 159 5.90 -8.68 1.76
CA ALA A 159 6.58 -9.31 2.87
C ALA A 159 6.19 -10.79 2.96
N ASP A 160 7.08 -11.60 3.51
CA ASP A 160 6.83 -13.01 3.84
C ASP A 160 7.01 -13.24 5.35
N SER A 161 7.06 -14.49 5.78
CA SER A 161 7.25 -14.86 7.19
C SER A 161 8.57 -14.32 7.79
N THR A 162 9.55 -13.92 6.98
CA THR A 162 10.78 -13.28 7.49
C THR A 162 10.54 -11.90 8.08
N PHE A 163 9.35 -11.31 7.86
CA PHE A 163 8.89 -10.11 8.56
C PHE A 163 8.69 -10.35 10.07
N GLY A 164 8.49 -11.60 10.49
CA GLY A 164 8.20 -11.98 11.88
C GLY A 164 6.71 -12.06 12.21
N ILE A 165 5.85 -11.78 11.23
CA ILE A 165 4.40 -11.99 11.28
C ILE A 165 4.04 -12.88 10.10
N GLU A 166 3.47 -14.05 10.38
CA GLU A 166 3.07 -15.03 9.36
C GLU A 166 1.87 -14.51 8.54
N PRO A 167 1.92 -14.55 7.20
CA PRO A 167 0.75 -14.32 6.34
C PRO A 167 -0.44 -15.20 6.72
N THR A 168 -1.67 -14.71 6.53
CA THR A 168 -2.90 -15.47 6.81
C THR A 168 -3.31 -16.36 5.64
N ASP A 169 -2.84 -16.09 4.44
CA ASP A 169 -2.98 -16.95 3.26
C ASP A 169 -1.66 -17.03 2.48
N GLY A 170 -1.27 -18.24 2.08
CA GLY A 170 -0.03 -18.45 1.32
C GLY A 170 1.26 -18.14 2.09
N ASN A 171 2.21 -17.50 1.42
CA ASN A 171 3.55 -17.18 1.95
C ASN A 171 3.89 -15.68 1.88
N SER A 172 3.02 -14.86 1.29
CA SER A 172 3.26 -13.45 1.01
C SER A 172 2.11 -12.61 1.53
N GLN A 173 2.38 -11.33 1.79
CA GLN A 173 1.39 -10.35 2.18
C GLN A 173 1.86 -8.95 1.81
N ALA A 174 0.94 -8.01 1.65
CA ALA A 174 1.31 -6.62 1.43
C ALA A 174 1.71 -5.96 2.76
N TYR A 175 2.79 -5.18 2.70
CA TYR A 175 3.25 -4.32 3.78
C TYR A 175 3.29 -2.88 3.31
N LEU A 176 2.59 -2.02 4.03
CA LEU A 176 2.57 -0.57 3.86
C LEU A 176 3.16 0.08 5.11
N GLU A 177 3.91 1.16 4.95
CA GLU A 177 4.50 1.90 6.06
C GLU A 177 4.31 3.39 5.86
N SER A 178 4.04 4.15 6.92
CA SER A 178 3.72 5.58 6.85
C SER A 178 4.94 6.51 6.67
N VAL A 179 6.14 5.94 6.51
CA VAL A 179 7.45 6.60 6.56
C VAL A 179 7.51 7.92 5.79
N PRO A 180 8.25 8.91 6.31
CA PRO A 180 8.65 10.04 5.49
C PRO A 180 9.34 9.55 4.23
N GLU A 181 8.79 9.97 3.09
CA GLU A 181 9.48 9.98 1.81
C GLU A 181 10.96 10.27 2.09
N PRO A 182 11.90 9.34 1.81
CA PRO A 182 13.29 9.72 1.85
C PRO A 182 13.38 10.95 0.96
N SER A 183 14.14 11.96 1.36
CA SER A 183 14.31 13.22 0.62
C SER A 183 14.92 13.04 -0.79
N THR A 184 14.87 11.82 -1.34
CA THR A 184 15.43 11.32 -2.58
C THR A 184 14.47 10.30 -3.26
N ILE A 185 13.21 10.66 -3.57
CA ILE A 185 12.47 9.96 -4.65
C ILE A 185 12.57 10.79 -5.93
N LEU A 186 13.71 10.64 -6.60
CA LEU A 186 13.84 10.90 -8.03
C LEU A 186 13.83 9.52 -8.71
N GLY A 187 12.65 9.07 -9.14
CA GLY A 187 12.54 8.16 -10.29
C GLY A 187 12.37 6.66 -10.04
N SER A 188 11.41 6.22 -9.23
CA SER A 188 10.92 4.84 -9.28
C SER A 188 9.48 4.76 -9.81
N MET A 189 9.28 5.28 -11.03
CA MET A 189 8.25 4.77 -11.93
C MET A 189 8.91 3.72 -12.83
N MET A 190 8.79 2.44 -12.48
CA MET A 190 8.98 1.37 -13.46
C MET A 190 7.69 0.55 -13.57
N VAL A 191 6.81 1.00 -14.47
CA VAL A 191 5.94 0.07 -15.19
C VAL A 191 6.80 -0.52 -16.31
N LEU A 192 7.31 -1.74 -16.13
CA LEU A 192 7.92 -2.52 -17.21
C LEU A 192 7.05 -3.74 -17.50
N GLY A 193 5.87 -3.46 -18.06
CA GLY A 193 5.15 -4.40 -18.91
C GLY A 193 5.29 -3.97 -20.36
N VAL A 194 5.47 -4.96 -21.25
CA VAL A 194 5.52 -4.93 -22.73
C VAL A 194 6.93 -5.17 -23.30
N GLY A 195 7.12 -6.42 -23.74
CA GLY A 195 8.30 -6.84 -24.49
C GLY A 195 8.42 -6.13 -25.83
N THR A 196 9.65 -5.75 -26.17
CA THR A 196 10.07 -5.71 -27.57
C THR A 196 11.57 -5.99 -27.66
N LEU A 197 11.86 -7.19 -28.15
CA LEU A 197 13.14 -7.63 -28.69
C LEU A 197 13.68 -6.61 -29.69
N LEU A 198 14.92 -6.10 -29.56
CA LEU A 198 15.67 -5.55 -30.70
C LEU A 198 17.19 -5.71 -30.56
N LYS A 199 17.76 -6.19 -31.67
CA LYS A 199 19.06 -6.86 -31.86
C LYS A 199 20.27 -5.94 -31.65
N ARG A 200 21.32 -6.50 -31.05
CA ARG A 200 22.70 -6.02 -31.18
C ARG A 200 23.13 -6.03 -32.65
N THR A 201 23.65 -4.92 -33.16
CA THR A 201 24.55 -4.93 -34.31
C THR A 201 25.80 -4.11 -34.00
N ALA A 202 26.93 -4.80 -33.95
CA ALA A 202 28.26 -4.21 -33.95
C ALA A 202 28.58 -3.75 -35.37
N LYS A 203 29.12 -2.53 -35.54
CA LYS A 203 29.70 -2.07 -36.80
C LYS A 203 31.16 -1.69 -36.58
N ARG A 204 32.04 -2.52 -37.15
CA ARG A 204 33.48 -2.28 -37.37
C ARG A 204 33.69 -0.89 -37.99
N GLN A 205 34.58 -0.08 -37.40
CA GLN A 205 35.27 0.98 -38.14
C GLN A 205 36.56 0.42 -38.75
N SER A 206 36.63 0.45 -40.07
CA SER A 206 37.87 0.37 -40.86
C SER A 206 37.66 1.22 -42.10
N GLY A 207 38.57 2.17 -42.33
CA GLY A 207 38.55 3.03 -43.51
C GLY A 207 39.22 4.38 -43.31
N SER A 208 40.55 4.39 -43.20
CA SER A 208 41.38 5.58 -43.47
C SER A 208 41.37 5.86 -44.97
N VAL A 209 41.08 7.09 -45.41
CA VAL A 209 41.74 7.77 -46.55
C VAL A 209 41.51 9.30 -46.48
N LYS A 210 42.62 10.01 -46.24
CA LYS A 210 43.12 11.29 -46.82
C LYS A 210 42.18 12.49 -47.04
N GLU A 211 42.46 13.56 -46.30
CA GLU A 211 42.41 14.93 -46.84
C GLU A 211 43.84 15.49 -46.99
N ARG A 212 44.09 16.12 -48.13
CA ARG A 212 45.28 16.93 -48.44
C ARG A 212 44.96 18.39 -48.11
N ILE A 213 45.87 19.08 -47.43
CA ILE A 213 46.18 20.51 -47.66
C ILE A 213 47.47 20.88 -46.90
N GLY A 214 48.43 21.51 -47.60
CA GLY A 214 49.70 22.01 -47.06
C GLY A 214 50.91 21.43 -47.75
#